data_AF-A0A3F2RTD0-F1
#
_entry.id   AF-A0A3F2RTD0-F1
#
_cell.length_a   1.000
_cell.length_b   1.000
_cell.length_c   1.000
_cell.angle_alpha   90.00
_cell.angle_beta   90.00
_cell.angle_gamma   90.00
#
_symmetry.space_group_name_H-M   'P 1'
#
loop_
_entity.id
_entity.type
_entity.pdbx_description
1 polymer ?
#
loop_
_entity_poly.entity_id
_entity_poly.type
_entity_poly.pdbx_seq_one_letter_code
_entity_poly.pdbx_strand_id
1 'polypeptide(L)'
;MSRKDSDVAWGIACKRCNAPVARHSQLSFLQENATAVHLTIVKSLLVDEQLNEQQPQDTEESWRVYSRDHVQPKLQLNKIRTTNVFKRERLPFALCCINCQAKVGSEGFLDELTESVLLLDSRSCACVLDKQMPYGGLTGRKLWENPGGDQGDGGTEAS
;
A
#
# COMPACT_ATOMS: atom_id res chain seq x y z
N MET A 1 -26.69 26.52 -3.14
CA MET A 1 -25.27 26.33 -3.46
C MET A 1 -24.81 25.04 -2.78
N SER A 2 -24.75 23.93 -3.54
CA SER A 2 -24.33 22.64 -2.99
C SER A 2 -22.81 22.65 -2.87
N ARG A 3 -22.28 22.49 -1.66
CA ARG A 3 -20.85 22.22 -1.45
C ARG A 3 -20.57 20.88 -2.13
N LYS A 4 -19.96 20.91 -3.31
CA LYS A 4 -19.22 19.75 -3.80
C LYS A 4 -18.02 19.64 -2.86
N ASP A 5 -18.19 18.92 -1.76
CA ASP A 5 -17.05 18.33 -1.08
C ASP A 5 -16.40 17.46 -2.13
N SER A 6 -15.32 17.98 -2.75
CA SER A 6 -14.44 17.17 -3.56
C SER A 6 -13.91 16.11 -2.62
N ASP A 7 -14.48 14.91 -2.69
CA ASP A 7 -14.03 13.75 -1.96
C ASP A 7 -12.53 13.64 -2.18
N VAL A 8 -11.75 13.99 -1.16
CA VAL A 8 -10.30 14.11 -1.31
C VAL A 8 -9.80 12.70 -1.46
N ALA A 9 -9.59 12.29 -2.71
CA ALA A 9 -9.00 11.01 -3.01
C ALA A 9 -7.68 10.91 -2.24
N TRP A 10 -7.52 9.86 -1.43
CA TRP A 10 -6.29 9.58 -0.72
C TRP A 10 -5.77 8.19 -1.14
N GLY A 11 -4.54 7.89 -0.75
CA GLY A 11 -3.92 6.60 -0.99
C GLY A 11 -2.76 6.33 -0.05
N ILE A 12 -2.09 5.22 -0.30
CA ILE A 12 -0.91 4.78 0.41
C ILE A 12 0.29 4.83 -0.53
N ALA A 13 1.39 5.38 -0.04
CA ALA A 13 2.68 5.37 -0.71
C ALA A 13 3.72 4.62 0.14
N CYS A 14 4.73 4.06 -0.52
CA CYS A 14 5.89 3.48 0.15
C CYS A 14 6.73 4.59 0.76
N LYS A 15 6.96 4.59 2.08
CA LYS A 15 7.75 5.65 2.75
C LYS A 15 9.19 5.76 2.25
N ARG A 16 9.75 4.67 1.71
CA ARG A 16 11.15 4.66 1.26
C ARG A 16 11.36 5.40 -0.06
N CYS A 17 10.45 5.22 -1.03
CA CYS A 17 10.62 5.76 -2.39
C CYS A 17 9.47 6.64 -2.87
N ASN A 18 8.46 6.87 -2.02
CA ASN A 18 7.22 7.61 -2.32
C ASN A 18 6.44 7.07 -3.52
N ALA A 19 6.71 5.84 -3.96
CA ALA A 19 5.93 5.20 -5.00
C ALA A 19 4.52 4.88 -4.50
N PRO A 20 3.48 5.08 -5.32
CA PRO A 20 2.12 4.71 -4.95
C PRO A 20 2.04 3.20 -4.73
N VAL A 21 1.41 2.80 -3.64
CA VAL A 21 1.14 1.40 -3.28
C VAL A 21 -0.31 1.06 -3.60
N ALA A 22 -1.27 1.87 -3.16
CA ALA A 22 -2.70 1.65 -3.38
C ALA A 22 -3.48 2.97 -3.23
N ARG A 23 -4.66 3.07 -3.84
CA ARG A 23 -5.62 4.16 -3.58
C ARG A 23 -6.71 3.75 -2.61
N HIS A 24 -7.42 4.71 -2.03
CA HIS A 24 -8.56 4.48 -1.13
C HIS A 24 -9.58 3.47 -1.69
N SER A 25 -9.87 3.50 -3.00
CA SER A 25 -10.79 2.57 -3.66
C SER A 25 -10.29 1.12 -3.73
N GLN A 26 -9.00 0.90 -3.45
CA GLN A 26 -8.35 -0.41 -3.44
C GLN A 26 -8.05 -0.91 -2.03
N LEU A 27 -8.47 -0.14 -1.01
CA LEU A 27 -8.16 -0.38 0.39
C LEU A 27 -9.44 -0.67 1.17
N SER A 28 -9.29 -1.43 2.24
CA SER A 28 -10.35 -1.64 3.22
C SER A 28 -9.76 -1.70 4.62
N PHE A 29 -10.54 -1.22 5.59
CA PHE A 29 -10.24 -1.39 7.01
C PHE A 29 -10.85 -2.70 7.49
N LEU A 30 -10.03 -3.47 8.20
CA LEU A 30 -10.42 -4.75 8.77
C LEU A 30 -10.26 -4.66 10.29
N GLN A 31 -11.37 -4.78 11.01
CA GLN A 31 -11.36 -4.82 12.46
C GLN A 31 -11.14 -6.27 12.91
N GLU A 32 -10.01 -6.55 13.55
CA GLU A 32 -9.71 -7.90 14.09
C GLU A 32 -10.33 -8.08 15.48
N ASN A 33 -10.39 -7.03 16.28
CA ASN A 33 -11.04 -7.03 17.59
C ASN A 33 -11.40 -5.59 18.01
N ALA A 34 -11.85 -5.41 19.26
CA ALA A 34 -12.21 -4.09 19.80
C ALA A 34 -11.08 -3.05 19.78
N THR A 35 -9.82 -3.48 19.67
CA THR A 35 -8.62 -2.63 19.80
C THR A 35 -7.73 -2.60 18.57
N ALA A 36 -7.92 -3.53 17.63
CA ALA A 36 -7.05 -3.70 16.46
C ALA A 36 -7.82 -3.48 15.16
N VAL A 37 -7.42 -2.45 14.42
CA VAL A 37 -7.89 -2.17 13.05
C VAL A 37 -6.70 -2.20 12.12
N HIS A 38 -6.79 -3.03 11.09
CA HIS A 38 -5.77 -3.20 10.07
C HIS A 38 -6.19 -2.52 8.77
N LEU A 39 -5.23 -1.94 8.08
CA LEU A 39 -5.42 -1.49 6.71
C LEU A 39 -5.02 -2.61 5.75
N THR A 40 -5.92 -2.98 4.85
CA THR A 40 -5.72 -4.09 3.91
C THR A 40 -5.93 -3.66 2.47
N ILE A 41 -5.32 -4.41 1.54
CA ILE A 41 -5.60 -4.31 0.11
C ILE A 41 -6.73 -5.29 -0.24
N VAL A 42 -7.73 -4.82 -0.97
CA VAL A 42 -8.89 -5.62 -1.37
C VAL A 42 -8.46 -6.69 -2.40
N LYS A 43 -8.40 -7.96 -1.97
CA LYS A 43 -7.92 -9.08 -2.81
C LYS A 43 -8.76 -9.34 -4.06
N SER A 44 -10.07 -9.07 -4.03
CA SER A 44 -10.94 -9.26 -5.19
C SER A 44 -10.58 -8.37 -6.39
N LEU A 45 -9.83 -7.29 -6.16
CA LEU A 45 -9.31 -6.38 -7.18
C LEU A 45 -7.98 -6.85 -7.79
N LEU A 46 -7.42 -7.95 -7.27
CA LEU A 46 -6.08 -8.41 -7.60
C LEU A 46 -6.08 -9.76 -8.31
N VAL A 47 -4.96 -10.04 -8.93
CA VAL A 47 -4.49 -11.34 -9.39
C VAL A 47 -3.25 -11.67 -8.56
N ASP A 48 -3.22 -12.88 -8.00
CA ASP A 48 -2.10 -13.41 -7.25
C ASP A 48 -1.45 -14.52 -8.09
N GLU A 49 -0.22 -14.28 -8.57
CA GLU A 49 0.49 -15.25 -9.42
C GLU A 49 0.66 -16.60 -8.72
N GLN A 50 0.83 -16.60 -7.39
CA GLN A 50 1.00 -17.82 -6.61
C GLN A 50 -0.22 -18.76 -6.73
N LEU A 51 -1.43 -18.24 -6.87
CA LEU A 51 -2.66 -19.05 -6.99
C LEU A 51 -2.88 -19.57 -8.41
N ASN A 52 -2.28 -18.91 -9.40
CA ASN A 52 -2.42 -19.27 -10.81
C ASN A 52 -1.38 -20.29 -11.27
N GLU A 53 -0.22 -20.35 -10.61
CA GLU A 53 0.80 -21.36 -10.88
C GLU A 53 0.36 -22.70 -10.32
N GLN A 54 -0.09 -23.60 -11.21
CA GLN A 54 -0.60 -24.93 -10.85
C GLN A 54 0.47 -25.89 -10.27
N GLN A 55 1.74 -25.49 -10.09
CA GLN A 55 2.80 -26.36 -9.54
C GLN A 55 3.97 -25.54 -8.99
N PRO A 56 4.66 -26.03 -7.93
CA PRO A 56 5.79 -25.34 -7.34
C PRO A 56 7.01 -25.46 -8.27
N GLN A 57 7.52 -24.33 -8.77
CA GLN A 57 8.87 -24.29 -9.30
C GLN A 57 9.85 -23.99 -8.16
N ASP A 58 10.83 -24.88 -8.01
CA ASP A 58 11.87 -24.93 -6.98
C ASP A 58 12.92 -23.79 -7.06
N THR A 59 12.49 -22.60 -7.49
CA THR A 59 13.33 -21.40 -7.62
C THR A 59 12.83 -20.34 -6.66
N GLU A 60 13.75 -19.78 -5.87
CA GLU A 60 13.55 -18.66 -4.93
C GLU A 60 12.23 -17.89 -5.14
N GLU A 61 11.18 -18.30 -4.44
CA GLU A 61 9.80 -18.00 -4.82
C GLU A 61 9.46 -16.51 -4.63
N SER A 62 9.57 -15.73 -5.71
CA SER A 62 9.11 -14.34 -5.78
C SER A 62 7.96 -14.24 -6.77
N TRP A 63 6.75 -14.13 -6.26
CA TRP A 63 5.54 -13.91 -7.06
C TRP A 63 5.19 -12.43 -7.15
N ARG A 64 4.24 -12.10 -8.02
CA ARG A 64 3.63 -10.77 -8.05
C ARG A 64 2.17 -10.85 -7.67
N VAL A 65 1.74 -9.81 -6.97
CA VAL A 65 0.32 -9.48 -6.79
C VAL A 65 0.06 -8.19 -7.55
N TYR A 66 -0.85 -8.24 -8.51
CA TYR A 66 -1.12 -7.09 -9.37
C TYR A 66 -2.62 -6.88 -9.60
N SER A 67 -2.99 -5.66 -9.96
CA SER A 67 -4.38 -5.27 -10.23
C SER A 67 -4.97 -5.98 -11.44
N ARG A 68 -6.24 -6.39 -11.33
CA ARG A 68 -7.06 -6.83 -12.47
C ARG A 68 -7.17 -5.74 -13.54
N ASP A 69 -7.59 -6.12 -14.74
CA ASP A 69 -7.59 -5.25 -15.93
C ASP A 69 -8.39 -3.95 -15.78
N HIS A 70 -9.56 -4.02 -15.12
CA HIS A 70 -10.46 -2.89 -14.93
C HIS A 70 -10.07 -1.97 -13.75
N VAL A 71 -9.10 -2.36 -12.92
CA VAL A 71 -8.73 -1.61 -11.72
C VAL A 71 -7.74 -0.51 -12.07
N GLN A 72 -8.07 0.73 -11.67
CA GLN A 72 -7.26 1.92 -11.90
C GLN A 72 -7.08 2.72 -10.59
N PRO A 73 -5.85 3.19 -10.30
CA PRO A 73 -4.61 2.94 -11.02
C PRO A 73 -4.16 1.49 -10.84
N LYS A 74 -3.28 1.03 -11.74
CA LYS A 74 -2.64 -0.27 -11.60
C LYS A 74 -1.78 -0.30 -10.34
N LEU A 75 -2.03 -1.28 -9.49
CA LEU A 75 -1.20 -1.66 -8.35
C LEU A 75 -0.39 -2.90 -8.73
N GLN A 76 0.87 -2.92 -8.30
CA GLN A 76 1.73 -4.09 -8.41
C GLN A 76 2.69 -4.17 -7.22
N LEU A 77 2.81 -5.36 -6.64
CA LEU A 77 3.68 -5.65 -5.49
C LEU A 77 4.42 -6.95 -5.75
N ASN A 78 5.63 -7.04 -5.22
CA ASN A 78 6.35 -8.31 -5.14
C ASN A 78 5.93 -9.04 -3.86
N LYS A 79 5.72 -10.34 -3.96
CA LYS A 79 5.31 -11.23 -2.87
C LYS A 79 6.41 -12.28 -2.69
N ILE A 80 7.09 -12.20 -1.55
CA ILE A 80 8.24 -13.07 -1.23
C ILE A 80 7.95 -13.85 0.03
N ARG A 81 8.45 -15.09 0.13
CA ARG A 81 8.32 -15.88 1.37
C ARG A 81 9.03 -15.17 2.54
N THR A 82 8.39 -15.19 3.70
CA THR A 82 8.99 -14.60 4.90
C THR A 82 10.23 -15.38 5.35
N THR A 83 11.30 -14.65 5.69
CA THR A 83 12.52 -15.22 6.28
C THR A 83 12.37 -15.47 7.78
N ASN A 84 11.40 -14.81 8.44
CA ASN A 84 11.16 -15.00 9.86
C ASN A 84 10.38 -16.29 10.11
N VAL A 85 11.09 -17.33 10.55
CA VAL A 85 10.53 -18.66 10.81
C VAL A 85 9.42 -18.62 11.85
N PHE A 86 9.58 -17.86 12.93
CA PHE A 86 8.57 -17.74 14.01
C PHE A 86 7.25 -17.13 13.54
N LYS A 87 7.28 -16.33 12.47
CA LYS A 87 6.08 -15.68 11.92
C LYS A 87 5.53 -16.38 10.68
N ARG A 88 6.19 -17.42 10.17
CA ARG A 88 5.89 -18.00 8.85
C ARG A 88 4.51 -18.64 8.78
N GLU A 89 4.03 -19.23 9.86
CA GLU A 89 2.70 -19.84 9.88
C GLU A 89 1.58 -18.79 9.78
N ARG A 90 1.70 -17.67 10.52
CA ARG A 90 0.66 -16.62 10.53
C ARG A 90 0.84 -15.57 9.44
N LEU A 91 2.08 -15.29 9.03
CA LEU A 91 2.46 -14.25 8.07
C LEU A 91 3.42 -14.83 7.02
N PRO A 92 2.94 -15.73 6.15
CA PRO A 92 3.79 -16.54 5.26
C PRO A 92 4.56 -15.74 4.22
N PHE A 93 4.01 -14.60 3.77
CA PHE A 93 4.62 -13.80 2.71
C PHE A 93 4.73 -12.33 3.09
N ALA A 94 5.84 -11.71 2.69
CA ALA A 94 6.02 -10.28 2.73
C ALA A 94 5.58 -9.66 1.40
N LEU A 95 4.95 -8.49 1.48
CA LEU A 95 4.62 -7.67 0.33
C LEU A 95 5.64 -6.54 0.23
N CYS A 96 6.29 -6.46 -0.92
CA CYS A 96 7.38 -5.55 -1.21
C CYS A 96 6.97 -4.55 -2.30
N CYS A 97 7.38 -3.30 -2.11
CA CYS A 97 7.21 -2.26 -3.12
C CYS A 97 7.94 -2.68 -4.41
N ILE A 98 7.22 -2.68 -5.54
CA ILE A 98 7.78 -3.06 -6.83
C ILE A 98 8.98 -2.18 -7.24
N ASN A 99 9.00 -0.91 -6.82
CA ASN A 99 10.04 0.05 -7.22
C ASN A 99 11.33 -0.07 -6.42
N CYS A 100 11.26 -0.33 -5.12
CA CYS A 100 12.45 -0.27 -4.23
C CYS A 100 12.65 -1.51 -3.36
N GLN A 101 11.80 -2.53 -3.54
CA GLN A 101 11.81 -3.79 -2.78
C GLN A 101 11.68 -3.64 -1.26
N ALA A 102 11.36 -2.44 -0.75
CA ALA A 102 11.09 -2.26 0.67
C ALA A 102 9.78 -2.98 1.03
N LYS A 103 9.78 -3.68 2.17
CA LYS A 103 8.58 -4.30 2.72
C LYS A 103 7.55 -3.22 3.05
N VAL A 104 6.39 -3.29 2.42
CA VAL A 104 5.23 -2.40 2.64
C VAL A 104 4.08 -3.11 3.35
N GLY A 105 4.11 -4.44 3.43
CA GLY A 105 3.06 -5.22 4.06
C GLY A 105 3.39 -6.70 4.16
N SER A 106 2.37 -7.50 4.44
CA SER A 106 2.45 -8.96 4.48
C SER A 106 1.10 -9.59 4.16
N GLU A 107 1.13 -10.80 3.61
CA GLU A 107 -0.03 -11.68 3.65
C GLU A 107 -0.10 -12.34 5.03
N GLY A 108 -1.30 -12.42 5.60
CA GLY A 108 -1.51 -13.01 6.93
C GLY A 108 -2.84 -13.73 7.10
N PHE A 109 -2.89 -14.65 8.06
CA PHE A 109 -4.11 -15.29 8.53
C PHE A 109 -4.53 -14.70 9.87
N LEU A 110 -5.75 -14.19 9.94
CA LEU A 110 -6.37 -13.70 11.18
C LEU A 110 -7.36 -14.76 11.67
N ASP A 111 -7.44 -14.93 13.00
CA ASP A 111 -8.11 -16.09 13.61
C ASP A 111 -9.61 -16.18 13.27
N GLU A 112 -10.26 -15.06 12.95
CA GLU A 112 -11.69 -14.99 12.59
C GLU A 112 -11.96 -15.11 11.08
N LEU A 113 -10.94 -15.17 10.24
CA LEU A 113 -11.07 -15.19 8.79
C LEU A 113 -10.68 -16.54 8.19
N THR A 114 -11.49 -17.02 7.25
CA THR A 114 -11.25 -18.26 6.51
C THR A 114 -10.19 -18.10 5.41
N GLU A 115 -9.93 -16.87 4.99
CA GLU A 115 -8.97 -16.54 3.93
C GLU A 115 -7.85 -15.64 4.45
N SER A 116 -6.68 -15.74 3.85
CA SER A 116 -5.58 -14.82 4.12
C SER A 116 -5.88 -13.40 3.62
N VAL A 117 -5.38 -12.40 4.32
CA VAL A 117 -5.53 -10.98 4.01
C VAL A 117 -4.19 -10.32 3.68
N LEU A 118 -4.21 -9.24 2.89
CA LEU A 118 -3.02 -8.46 2.52
C LEU A 118 -2.92 -7.21 3.40
N LEU A 119 -2.16 -7.31 4.49
CA LEU A 119 -2.01 -6.29 5.52
C LEU A 119 -0.91 -5.29 5.14
N LEU A 120 -1.18 -3.99 5.29
CA LEU A 120 -0.18 -2.93 5.10
C LEU A 120 0.52 -2.56 6.43
N ASP A 121 1.83 -2.38 6.39
CA ASP A 121 2.62 -1.99 7.56
C ASP A 121 2.64 -0.45 7.71
N SER A 122 2.01 0.05 8.76
CA SER A 122 1.92 1.49 9.06
C SER A 122 3.29 2.16 9.24
N ARG A 123 4.34 1.41 9.58
CA ARG A 123 5.70 1.94 9.69
C ARG A 123 6.37 2.11 8.33
N SER A 124 5.98 1.32 7.33
CA SER A 124 6.55 1.36 5.98
C SER A 124 5.70 2.13 4.96
N CYS A 125 4.47 2.47 5.32
CA CYS A 125 3.47 3.09 4.44
C CYS A 125 3.06 4.49 4.93
N ALA A 126 3.01 5.46 4.02
CA ALA A 126 2.49 6.81 4.29
C ALA A 126 1.11 6.98 3.67
N CYS A 127 0.19 7.61 4.41
CA CYS A 127 -1.05 8.11 3.84
C CYS A 127 -0.77 9.43 3.11
N VAL A 128 -1.21 9.53 1.86
CA VAL A 128 -0.98 10.70 1.00
C VAL A 128 -2.28 11.12 0.32
N LEU A 129 -2.40 12.41 0.02
CA LEU A 129 -3.50 12.93 -0.79
C LEU A 129 -3.22 12.66 -2.27
N ASP A 130 -4.17 12.04 -2.96
CA ASP A 130 -4.16 11.79 -4.39
C ASP A 130 -4.58 13.09 -5.09
N LYS A 131 -3.62 13.99 -5.29
CA LYS A 131 -3.81 15.16 -6.16
C LYS A 131 -3.99 14.65 -7.59
N GLN A 132 -5.22 14.34 -8.01
CA GLN A 132 -5.54 14.09 -9.41
C GLN A 132 -5.12 15.32 -10.23
N MET A 133 -3.94 15.30 -10.86
CA MET A 133 -3.67 16.23 -11.96
C MET A 133 -4.32 15.63 -13.22
N PRO A 134 -5.25 16.35 -13.89
CA PRO A 134 -5.73 15.93 -15.21
C PRO A 134 -4.53 15.86 -16.17
N TYR A 135 -4.37 14.71 -16.84
CA TYR A 135 -3.28 14.47 -17.77
C TYR A 135 -3.37 15.45 -18.95
N GLY A 136 -2.42 16.37 -19.01
CA GLY A 136 -2.33 17.40 -20.06
C GLY A 136 -1.41 18.54 -19.64
N GLY A 137 -0.12 18.26 -19.43
CA GLY A 137 0.85 19.29 -19.07
C GLY A 137 2.26 18.72 -18.98
N LEU A 138 3.02 18.94 -20.04
CA LEU A 138 4.41 18.53 -20.21
C LEU A 138 5.33 19.04 -19.08
N THR A 139 6.39 18.26 -18.87
CA THR A 139 7.67 18.59 -18.20
C THR A 139 7.65 18.94 -16.71
N GLY A 140 8.21 18.03 -15.91
CA GLY A 140 8.77 18.32 -14.59
C GLY A 140 8.47 17.19 -13.62
N ARG A 141 9.53 16.57 -13.07
CA ARG A 141 9.43 15.67 -11.91
C ARG A 141 8.51 16.33 -10.86
N LYS A 142 7.30 15.81 -10.66
CA LYS A 142 6.43 16.25 -9.57
C LYS A 142 6.52 15.25 -8.43
N LEU A 143 7.20 15.70 -7.39
CA LEU A 143 7.29 15.08 -6.08
C LEU A 143 5.91 15.13 -5.43
N TRP A 144 5.52 14.03 -4.80
CA TRP A 144 4.34 13.96 -3.94
C TRP A 144 4.58 14.82 -2.70
N GLU A 145 3.68 15.75 -2.40
CA GLU A 145 3.79 16.58 -1.20
C GLU A 145 3.16 15.86 0.00
N ASN A 146 3.97 15.61 1.02
CA ASN A 146 3.50 15.18 2.32
C ASN A 146 2.82 16.38 3.02
N PRO A 147 1.57 16.27 3.48
CA PRO A 147 0.97 17.29 4.32
C PRO A 147 1.53 17.12 5.75
N GLY A 148 2.67 17.75 6.03
CA GLY A 148 3.21 17.78 7.38
C GLY A 148 4.60 18.39 7.47
N GLY A 149 4.66 19.66 7.92
CA GLY A 149 5.87 20.25 8.48
C GLY A 149 6.12 21.69 8.09
N ASP A 150 5.32 22.64 8.61
CA ASP A 150 5.91 23.89 9.10
C ASP A 150 5.00 24.53 10.17
N GLN A 151 5.25 24.17 11.43
CA GLN A 151 4.99 25.03 12.57
C GLN A 151 6.37 25.43 13.08
N GLY A 152 6.68 26.71 12.93
CA GLY A 152 7.95 27.30 13.33
C GLY A 152 7.78 28.81 13.48
N ASP A 153 7.01 29.20 14.50
CA ASP A 153 7.11 30.52 15.12
C ASP A 153 8.57 30.78 15.56
N GLY A 154 9.08 31.96 15.25
CA GLY A 154 10.43 32.38 15.62
C GLY A 154 10.71 33.82 15.20
N GLY A 155 10.06 34.77 15.88
CA GLY A 155 10.38 36.19 15.77
C GLY A 155 11.71 36.58 16.43
N THR A 156 12.09 37.85 16.19
CA THR A 156 13.16 38.67 16.79
C THR A 156 14.61 38.25 16.48
N GLU A 157 15.59 39.13 16.22
CA GLU A 157 15.69 40.59 16.31
C GLU A 157 16.88 41.09 15.49
N ALA A 158 16.90 42.40 15.25
CA ALA A 158 17.92 43.13 14.53
C ALA A 158 19.29 43.17 15.25
N SER A 159 20.36 43.27 14.45
CA SER A 159 21.53 44.14 14.68
C SER A 159 22.32 44.27 13.38
#